data_AF-A0A7U6KNL1-F1
#
_entry.id   AF-A0A7U6KNL1-F1
#
_cell.length_a   1.000
_cell.length_b   1.000
_cell.length_c   1.000
_cell.angle_alpha   90.00
_cell.angle_beta   90.00
_cell.angle_gamma   90.00
#
_symmetry.space_group_name_H-M   'P 1'
#
loop_
_entity.id
_entity.type
_entity.pdbx_description
1 polymer ?
#
loop_
_entity_poly.entity_id
_entity_poly.type
_entity_poly.pdbx_seq_one_letter_code
_entity_poly.pdbx_strand_id
1 'polypeptide(L)' 'MTLAELYDPDKMPDDLKQAHSTLDDAVDKLYRPQGFANTEERLAHLLARYEQLIEAEKQSKAKRKPKRQVSSVL' A
#
# COMPACT_ATOMS: atom_id res chain seq x y z
N MET A 1 -23.30 1.29 -21.74
CA MET A 1 -22.01 1.30 -21.05
C MET A 1 -22.26 1.27 -19.55
N THR A 2 -22.13 0.09 -18.96
CA THR A 2 -22.07 -0.10 -17.50
C THR A 2 -20.61 -0.15 -17.04
N LEU A 3 -20.38 -0.07 -15.73
CA LEU A 3 -19.02 -0.25 -15.19
C LEU A 3 -18.45 -1.63 -15.51
N ALA A 4 -19.29 -2.66 -15.46
CA ALA A 4 -18.89 -4.03 -15.79
C ALA A 4 -18.44 -4.14 -17.25
N GLU A 5 -19.12 -3.45 -18.18
CA GLU A 5 -18.71 -3.38 -19.59
C GLU A 5 -17.41 -2.60 -19.79
N LEU A 6 -17.17 -1.55 -19.01
CA LEU A 6 -15.93 -0.75 -19.08
C LEU A 6 -14.69 -1.51 -18.60
N TYR A 7 -14.85 -2.43 -17.64
CA TYR A 7 -13.75 -3.18 -17.04
C TYR A 7 -13.64 -4.63 -17.55
N ASP A 8 -14.50 -5.02 -18.49
CA ASP A 8 -14.31 -6.24 -19.27
C ASP A 8 -13.01 -6.10 -20.09
N PRO A 9 -12.00 -6.97 -19.91
CA PRO A 9 -10.70 -6.85 -20.59
C PRO A 9 -10.79 -6.76 -22.10
N ASP A 10 -11.79 -7.45 -22.69
CA ASP A 10 -11.99 -7.51 -24.13
C ASP A 10 -12.75 -6.28 -24.66
N LYS A 11 -13.50 -5.58 -23.79
CA LYS A 11 -14.33 -4.42 -24.16
C LYS A 11 -13.82 -3.09 -23.64
N MET A 12 -12.80 -3.10 -22.77
CA MET A 12 -12.26 -1.89 -22.16
C MET A 12 -11.76 -0.93 -23.25
N PRO A 13 -12.33 0.29 -23.32
CA PRO A 13 -11.91 1.30 -24.28
C PRO A 13 -10.44 1.71 -24.14
N ASP A 14 -9.81 2.09 -25.24
CA ASP A 14 -8.39 2.43 -25.26
C ASP A 14 -8.04 3.69 -24.47
N ASP A 15 -8.95 4.67 -24.42
CA ASP A 15 -8.79 5.87 -23.58
C ASP A 15 -8.78 5.52 -22.09
N LEU A 16 -9.62 4.58 -21.66
CA LEU A 16 -9.64 4.06 -20.30
C LEU A 16 -8.38 3.25 -19.98
N LYS A 17 -7.92 2.36 -20.89
CA LYS A 17 -6.65 1.63 -20.74
C LYS A 17 -5.48 2.60 -20.57
N GLN A 18 -5.40 3.64 -21.41
CA GLN A 18 -4.34 4.64 -21.34
C GLN A 18 -4.40 5.45 -20.04
N ALA A 19 -5.60 5.78 -19.56
CA ALA A 19 -5.79 6.47 -18.28
C ALA A 19 -5.28 5.62 -17.12
N HIS A 20 -5.59 4.31 -17.10
CA HIS A 20 -5.07 3.38 -16.08
C HIS A 20 -3.55 3.24 -16.16
N SER A 21 -2.97 3.04 -17.34
CA SER A 21 -1.51 2.94 -17.50
C SER A 21 -0.79 4.21 -17.00
N THR A 22 -1.34 5.39 -17.30
CA THR A 22 -0.78 6.66 -16.83
C THR A 22 -0.86 6.80 -15.30
N LEU A 23 -1.98 6.36 -14.72
CA LEU A 23 -2.17 6.36 -13.27
C LEU A 23 -1.20 5.38 -12.60
N ASP A 24 -1.07 4.17 -13.12
CA ASP A 24 -0.20 3.13 -12.57
C ASP A 24 1.26 3.60 -12.56
N ASP A 25 1.75 4.19 -13.67
CA ASP A 25 3.10 4.76 -13.75
C ASP A 25 3.33 5.86 -12.72
N ALA A 26 2.34 6.74 -12.52
CA ALA A 26 2.43 7.82 -11.54
C ALA A 26 2.47 7.27 -10.11
N VAL A 27 1.62 6.29 -9.79
CA VAL A 27 1.56 5.67 -8.47
C VAL A 27 2.83 4.87 -8.18
N ASP A 28 3.32 4.10 -9.14
CA ASP A 28 4.55 3.31 -8.96
C ASP A 28 5.74 4.22 -8.66
N LYS A 29 5.84 5.37 -9.35
CA LYS A 29 6.88 6.40 -9.07
C LYS A 29 6.78 7.03 -7.69
N LEU A 30 5.57 7.09 -7.09
CA LEU A 30 5.39 7.56 -5.71
C LEU A 30 5.90 6.56 -4.67
N TYR A 31 5.84 5.25 -4.98
CA TYR A 31 6.42 4.22 -4.13
C TYR A 31 7.92 4.07 -4.34
N ARG A 32 8.37 4.17 -5.59
CA ARG A 32 9.76 3.97 -5.98
C ARG A 32 10.07 4.77 -7.25
N PRO A 33 11.03 5.71 -7.23
CA PRO A 33 11.28 6.61 -8.37
C PRO A 33 11.54 5.92 -9.72
N GLN A 34 12.19 4.75 -9.71
CA GLN A 34 12.45 3.94 -10.90
C GLN A 34 11.27 3.05 -11.34
N GLY A 35 10.17 3.02 -10.59
CA GLY A 35 9.04 2.09 -10.78
C GLY A 35 9.38 0.64 -10.44
N PHE A 36 8.64 -0.28 -11.07
CA PHE A 36 8.82 -1.73 -10.94
C PHE A 36 8.90 -2.37 -12.33
N ALA A 37 9.75 -3.38 -12.47
CA ALA A 37 9.93 -4.10 -13.73
C ALA A 37 8.78 -5.10 -14.01
N ASN A 38 8.15 -5.61 -12.95
CA ASN A 38 7.03 -6.55 -13.05
C ASN A 38 6.21 -6.60 -11.74
N THR A 39 5.09 -7.32 -11.80
CA THR A 39 4.16 -7.48 -10.68
C THR A 39 4.79 -8.14 -9.45
N GLU A 40 5.72 -9.08 -9.63
CA GLU A 40 6.38 -9.78 -8.51
C GLU A 40 7.28 -8.84 -7.72
N GLU A 41 8.07 -8.01 -8.41
CA GLU A 41 8.91 -6.98 -7.77
C GLU A 41 8.05 -5.95 -7.03
N ARG A 42 6.95 -5.51 -7.65
CA ARG A 42 5.98 -4.60 -7.03
C ARG A 42 5.39 -5.21 -5.77
N LEU A 43 4.96 -6.48 -5.83
CA LEU A 43 4.38 -7.19 -4.69
C LEU A 43 5.39 -7.32 -3.54
N ALA A 44 6.62 -7.75 -3.84
CA ALA A 44 7.67 -7.89 -2.83
C ALA A 44 7.97 -6.56 -2.13
N HIS A 45 8.05 -5.47 -2.88
CA HIS A 45 8.26 -4.14 -2.31
C HIS A 45 7.12 -3.71 -1.38
N LEU A 46 5.86 -3.91 -1.82
CA LEU A 46 4.68 -3.53 -1.03
C LEU A 46 4.58 -4.34 0.27
N LEU A 47 4.87 -5.64 0.24
CA LEU A 47 4.86 -6.49 1.43
C LEU A 47 5.96 -6.07 2.43
N ALA A 48 7.18 -5.81 1.95
CA ALA A 48 8.27 -5.32 2.81
C ALA A 48 7.91 -3.97 3.46
N ARG A 49 7.31 -3.04 2.70
CA ARG A 49 6.83 -1.76 3.23
C ARG A 49 5.74 -1.95 4.29
N TYR A 50 4.80 -2.87 4.04
CA TYR A 50 3.74 -3.20 4.99
C TYR A 50 4.31 -3.74 6.31
N GLU A 51 5.26 -4.68 6.26
CA GLU A 51 5.92 -5.24 7.44
C GLU A 51 6.59 -4.15 8.30
N GLN A 52 7.29 -3.21 7.65
CA GLN A 52 7.91 -2.06 8.33
C GLN A 52 6.87 -1.18 9.04
N LEU A 53 5.74 -0.90 8.38
CA LEU A 53 4.66 -0.11 8.97
C LEU A 53 4.02 -0.81 10.17
N ILE A 54 3.82 -2.13 10.09
CA ILE A 54 3.27 -2.93 11.19
C ILE A 54 4.22 -2.93 12.39
N GLU A 55 5.52 -3.07 12.15
CA GLU A 55 6.52 -3.04 13.23
C GLU A 55 6.60 -1.64 13.88
N ALA A 56 6.59 -0.58 13.08
CA ALA A 56 6.53 0.79 13.59
C ALA A 56 5.25 1.03 14.43
N GLU A 57 4.10 0.52 13.98
CA GLU A 57 2.85 0.60 14.72
C GLU A 57 2.94 -0.11 16.09
N LYS A 58 3.48 -1.34 16.13
CA LYS A 58 3.69 -2.09 17.39
C LYS A 58 4.58 -1.33 18.36
N GLN A 59 5.69 -0.78 17.88
CA GLN A 59 6.62 0.00 18.71
C GLN A 59 5.96 1.27 19.24
N SER A 60 5.17 1.96 18.41
CA SER A 60 4.41 3.15 18.84
C SER A 60 3.40 2.82 19.94
N LYS A 61 2.70 1.67 19.86
CA LYS A 61 1.75 1.20 20.88
C LYS A 61 2.47 0.79 22.18
N ALA A 62 3.63 0.16 22.09
CA ALA A 62 4.44 -0.20 23.26
C ALA A 62 4.92 1.04 24.03
N LYS A 63 5.36 2.09 23.33
CA LYS A 63 5.80 3.36 23.91
C LYS A 63 4.66 4.14 24.59
N ARG A 64 3.39 3.91 24.20
CA ARG A 64 2.20 4.61 24.74
C ARG A 64 1.60 3.97 25.99
N LYS A 65 2.06 2.79 26.43
CA LYS A 65 1.58 2.19 27.69
C LYS A 65 2.24 2.87 28.89
N PRO A 66 1.51 3.61 29.75
CA PRO A 66 2.09 4.18 30.95
C PRO A 66 2.43 3.07 31.95
N LYS A 67 3.61 3.14 32.58
CA LYS A 67 3.97 2.29 33.72
C LYS A 67 2.95 2.56 34.83
N ARG A 68 2.07 1.59 35.12
CA ARG A 68 1.25 1.62 36.34
C ARG A 68 2.21 1.61 37.53
N GLN A 69 2.36 2.77 38.20
CA GLN A 69 2.90 2.81 39.55
C GLN A 69 1.88 2.11 40.45
N VAL A 70 2.20 0.88 40.84
CA VAL A 70 1.48 0.21 41.92
C VAL A 70 2.08 0.77 43.20
N SER A 71 1.44 1.78 43.79
CA SER A 71 1.77 2.20 45.15
C SER A 71 1.41 1.05 46.09
N SER A 72 2.43 0.33 46.56
CA SER A 72 2.32 -0.50 47.75
C SER A 72 2.18 0.45 48.94
N VAL A 73 1.08 0.37 49.66
CA VAL A 73 0.97 0.95 51.00
C VAL A 73 0.68 -0.20 51.94
N LEU A 74 1.60 -0.34 52.89
CA LEU A 74 1.56 -1.18 54.09
C LEU A 74 0.35 -0.86 54.97
#